data_AF-A0AAN6I1B6-F1
#
_entry.id   AF-A0AAN6I1B6-F1
#
_cell.length_a   1.000
_cell.length_b   1.000
_cell.length_c   1.000
_cell.angle_alpha   90.00
_cell.angle_beta   90.00
_cell.angle_gamma   90.00
#
_symmetry.space_group_name_H-M   'P 1'
#
loop_
_entity.id
_entity.type
_entity.pdbx_description
1 polymer ?
#
loop_
_entity_poly.entity_id
_entity_poly.type
_entity_poly.pdbx_seq_one_letter_code
_entity_poly.pdbx_strand_id
1 'polypeptide(L)'
;MNTTDKQISALIVGFLKQCLESNTIPEDNKDSIEFAIESIGEAFGLDSAFCEQVSDVFEGQNLRSLISLPIRKASKAAEDESVPVHIHEDEAKNKEKAESLKLEGNRAMAARNFEQAIEKYTEALNLFPSNAVYLSNRAAAYSSFGKHDLALKDAQKATEFAPNYAKAWSRMGLAKYALGDIEGSMKAYERGLEVEGDSPSEAMRKGFETAKKKYTETLVASLGSANRESESQTSSSGESQTMPDITSLANMFGGSSEGSPSSGSDLGGMAGLMNNPQIMQAAQRMMQNPEAINGLLNNPQIRQMAQSLGLGGEGGLDELMNNPMLQNLANQFRNSNSG
;
A
#
# COMPACT_ATOMS: atom_id res chain seq x y z
N MET A 1 37.11 4.36 -42.26
CA MET A 1 35.88 3.57 -42.42
C MET A 1 34.79 4.25 -41.61
N ASN A 2 33.60 4.46 -42.17
CA ASN A 2 32.46 4.94 -41.38
C ASN A 2 31.83 3.72 -40.72
N THR A 3 32.14 3.52 -39.45
CA THR A 3 31.53 2.48 -38.62
C THR A 3 30.08 2.84 -38.35
N THR A 4 29.16 1.89 -38.49
CA THR A 4 27.75 2.08 -38.17
C THR A 4 27.48 1.83 -36.69
N ASP A 5 26.46 2.48 -36.13
CA ASP A 5 26.02 2.25 -34.74
C ASP A 5 25.73 0.77 -34.49
N LYS A 6 25.19 0.06 -35.50
CA LYS A 6 24.94 -1.37 -35.45
C LYS A 6 26.24 -2.19 -35.28
N GLN A 7 27.32 -1.83 -35.97
CA GLN A 7 28.62 -2.48 -35.86
C GLN A 7 29.29 -2.21 -34.50
N ILE A 8 29.15 -1.00 -33.96
CA ILE A 8 29.66 -0.63 -32.63
C ILE A 8 28.93 -1.43 -31.56
N SER A 9 27.60 -1.48 -31.62
CA SER A 9 26.78 -2.24 -30.65
C SER A 9 27.10 -3.74 -30.69
N ALA A 10 27.36 -4.31 -31.86
CA ALA A 10 27.79 -5.70 -31.97
C ALA A 10 29.17 -5.98 -31.34
N LEU A 11 30.13 -5.05 -31.45
CA LEU A 11 31.42 -5.17 -30.76
C LEU A 11 31.26 -5.13 -29.23
N ILE A 12 30.35 -4.31 -28.72
CA ILE A 12 30.04 -4.22 -27.30
C ILE A 12 29.41 -5.53 -26.82
N VAL A 13 28.44 -6.07 -27.55
CA VAL A 13 27.83 -7.37 -27.25
C VAL A 13 28.87 -8.50 -27.26
N GLY A 14 29.76 -8.54 -28.25
CA GLY A 14 30.85 -9.52 -28.32
C GLY A 14 31.79 -9.44 -27.12
N PHE A 15 32.12 -8.23 -26.66
CA PHE A 15 32.90 -8.01 -25.45
C PHE A 15 32.19 -8.53 -24.19
N LEU A 16 30.90 -8.24 -24.01
CA LEU A 16 30.12 -8.70 -22.86
C LEU A 16 30.03 -10.23 -22.80
N LYS A 17 29.81 -10.89 -23.95
CA LYS A 17 29.85 -12.36 -24.08
C LYS A 17 31.21 -12.93 -23.69
N GLN A 18 32.30 -12.33 -24.16
CA GLN A 18 33.65 -12.73 -23.78
C GLN A 18 33.91 -12.57 -22.28
N CYS A 19 33.32 -11.55 -21.63
CA CYS A 19 33.43 -11.38 -20.19
C CYS A 19 32.70 -12.50 -19.42
N LEU A 20 31.53 -12.96 -19.91
CA LEU A 20 30.82 -14.11 -19.35
C LEU A 20 31.62 -15.40 -19.49
N GLU A 21 32.22 -15.63 -20.66
CA GLU A 21 33.04 -16.83 -20.93
C GLU A 21 34.35 -16.87 -20.15
N SER A 22 35.00 -15.71 -19.96
CA SER A 22 36.28 -15.61 -19.24
C SER A 22 36.13 -15.69 -17.71
N ASN A 23 34.91 -15.84 -17.18
CA ASN A 23 34.57 -15.85 -15.75
C ASN A 23 35.21 -14.69 -14.96
N THR A 24 35.41 -13.56 -15.65
CA THR A 24 35.98 -12.32 -15.08
C THR A 24 34.93 -11.48 -14.34
N ILE A 25 33.67 -11.91 -14.40
CA ILE A 25 32.52 -11.26 -13.79
C ILE A 25 32.09 -12.05 -12.53
N PRO A 26 31.80 -11.39 -11.39
CA PRO A 26 31.17 -12.03 -10.23
C PRO A 26 29.86 -12.74 -10.59
N GLU A 27 29.59 -13.92 -10.00
CA GLU A 27 28.37 -14.71 -10.29
C GLU A 27 27.08 -13.88 -10.15
N ASP A 28 26.98 -13.04 -9.13
CA ASP A 28 25.81 -12.17 -8.87
C ASP A 28 25.52 -11.16 -9.99
N ASN A 29 26.50 -10.90 -10.87
CA ASN A 29 26.39 -9.92 -11.95
C ASN A 29 26.19 -10.56 -13.33
N LYS A 30 26.21 -11.90 -13.44
CA LYS A 30 26.05 -12.60 -14.72
C LYS A 30 24.69 -12.35 -15.35
N ASP A 31 23.62 -12.51 -14.57
CA ASP A 31 22.23 -12.26 -15.01
C ASP A 31 22.05 -10.82 -15.52
N SER A 32 22.72 -9.85 -14.89
CA SER A 32 22.67 -8.44 -15.31
C SER A 32 23.36 -8.20 -16.65
N ILE A 33 24.44 -8.93 -16.92
CA ILE A 33 25.20 -8.82 -18.17
C ILE A 33 24.49 -9.57 -19.30
N GLU A 34 23.87 -10.71 -19.02
CA GLU A 34 22.99 -11.40 -19.97
C GLU A 34 21.82 -10.51 -20.38
N PHE A 35 21.16 -9.86 -19.43
CA PHE A 35 20.09 -8.89 -19.71
C PHE A 35 20.57 -7.69 -20.53
N ALA A 36 21.78 -7.19 -20.26
CA ALA A 36 22.37 -6.10 -21.05
C ALA A 36 22.65 -6.53 -22.50
N ILE A 37 23.13 -7.77 -22.72
CA ILE A 37 23.34 -8.32 -24.06
C ILE A 37 22.02 -8.41 -24.82
N GLU A 38 20.96 -8.90 -24.18
CA GLU A 38 19.62 -8.99 -24.78
C GLU A 38 19.06 -7.60 -25.13
N SER A 39 19.14 -6.66 -24.18
CA SER A 39 18.65 -5.29 -24.36
C SER A 39 19.36 -4.54 -25.50
N ILE A 40 20.70 -4.67 -25.61
CA ILE A 40 21.47 -4.07 -26.70
C ILE A 40 21.15 -4.78 -28.03
N GLY A 41 20.97 -6.11 -28.00
CA GLY A 41 20.57 -6.89 -29.15
C GLY A 41 19.24 -6.42 -29.74
N GLU A 42 18.23 -6.24 -28.89
CA GLU A 42 16.91 -5.77 -29.30
C GLU A 42 16.95 -4.31 -29.79
N ALA A 43 17.61 -3.42 -29.04
CA ALA A 43 17.66 -1.99 -29.37
C ALA A 43 18.30 -1.69 -30.73
N PHE A 44 19.28 -2.49 -31.15
CA PHE A 44 20.03 -2.29 -32.40
C PHE A 44 19.71 -3.34 -33.48
N GLY A 45 18.73 -4.22 -33.23
CA GLY A 45 18.33 -5.29 -34.15
C GLY A 45 19.50 -6.20 -34.53
N LEU A 46 20.28 -6.62 -33.53
CA LEU A 46 21.43 -7.51 -33.70
C LEU A 46 20.95 -8.96 -33.67
N ASP A 47 21.25 -9.70 -34.74
CA ASP A 47 21.11 -11.15 -34.74
C ASP A 47 22.48 -11.82 -34.48
N SER A 48 22.45 -13.11 -34.12
CA SER A 48 23.67 -13.85 -33.80
C SER A 48 24.65 -13.91 -34.98
N ALA A 49 24.13 -14.01 -36.21
CA ALA A 49 24.95 -14.07 -37.42
C ALA A 49 25.69 -12.75 -37.70
N PHE A 50 25.02 -11.62 -37.46
CA PHE A 50 25.61 -10.30 -37.59
C PHE A 50 26.70 -10.07 -36.55
N CYS A 51 26.51 -10.54 -35.31
CA CYS A 51 27.54 -10.42 -34.27
C CYS A 51 28.82 -11.19 -34.63
N GLU A 52 28.72 -12.35 -35.29
CA GLU A 52 29.86 -13.14 -35.74
C GLU A 52 30.60 -12.47 -36.91
N GLN A 53 29.84 -11.94 -37.88
CA GLN A 53 30.38 -11.27 -39.09
C GLN A 53 31.03 -9.92 -38.81
N VAL A 54 30.68 -9.27 -37.70
CA VAL A 54 31.26 -7.97 -37.34
C VAL A 54 32.77 -8.07 -37.09
N SER A 55 33.28 -9.22 -36.65
CA SER A 55 34.72 -9.42 -36.49
C SER A 55 35.51 -9.23 -37.78
N ASP A 56 34.96 -9.62 -38.93
CA ASP A 56 35.59 -9.44 -40.25
C ASP A 56 35.67 -7.97 -40.67
N VAL A 57 34.68 -7.16 -40.27
CA VAL A 57 34.65 -5.72 -40.53
C VAL A 57 35.80 -4.99 -39.81
N PHE A 58 36.21 -5.52 -38.66
CA PHE A 58 37.29 -4.97 -37.85
C PHE A 58 38.59 -5.77 -37.98
N GLU A 59 38.79 -6.49 -39.09
CA GLU A 59 40.03 -7.25 -39.36
C GLU A 59 40.38 -8.26 -38.24
N GLY A 60 39.36 -8.85 -37.61
CA GLY A 60 39.50 -9.77 -36.48
C GLY A 60 39.80 -9.09 -35.13
N GLN A 61 39.81 -7.76 -35.07
CA GLN A 61 40.05 -7.02 -33.83
C GLN A 61 38.78 -6.97 -32.97
N ASN A 62 38.93 -7.36 -31.71
CA ASN A 62 37.89 -7.17 -30.70
C ASN A 62 37.95 -5.74 -30.12
N LEU A 63 36.92 -5.37 -29.34
CA LEU A 63 36.80 -4.04 -28.77
C LEU A 63 38.03 -3.64 -27.92
N ARG A 64 38.63 -4.57 -27.16
CA ARG A 64 39.84 -4.32 -26.37
C ARG A 64 41.05 -3.99 -27.26
N SER A 65 41.20 -4.67 -28.38
CA SER A 65 42.26 -4.41 -29.35
C SER A 65 42.08 -3.05 -30.04
N LEU A 66 40.85 -2.67 -30.38
CA LEU A 66 40.54 -1.40 -31.03
C LEU A 66 40.82 -0.18 -30.14
N ILE A 67 40.56 -0.29 -28.84
CA ILE A 67 40.76 0.82 -27.88
C ILE A 67 42.18 0.88 -27.30
N SER A 68 42.99 -0.18 -27.45
CA SER A 68 44.36 -0.25 -26.91
C SER A 68 45.43 0.39 -27.82
N LEU A 69 45.02 1.06 -28.91
CA LEU A 69 45.93 1.84 -29.74
C LEU A 69 46.61 2.96 -28.91
N PRO A 70 47.91 3.20 -29.11
CA PRO A 70 48.68 4.07 -28.24
C PRO A 70 48.17 5.52 -28.33
N ILE A 71 47.61 6.00 -27.23
CA ILE A 71 47.31 7.42 -26.99
C ILE A 71 48.58 8.22 -27.30
N ARG A 72 48.55 9.01 -28.39
CA ARG A 72 49.67 9.86 -28.81
C ARG A 72 49.85 10.99 -27.76
N LYS A 73 50.71 10.71 -26.78
CA LYS A 73 51.44 11.65 -25.88
C LYS A 73 50.68 12.90 -25.39
N ALA A 74 50.21 12.83 -24.14
CA ALA A 74 50.55 13.83 -23.13
C ALA A 74 50.67 13.16 -21.75
N SER A 75 51.91 13.13 -21.25
CA SER A 75 52.40 12.70 -19.92
C SER A 75 52.55 11.19 -19.60
N LYS A 76 53.81 10.74 -19.62
CA LYS A 76 54.41 9.66 -18.78
C LYS A 76 54.12 9.93 -17.29
N ALA A 77 54.00 8.98 -16.38
CA ALA A 77 54.65 7.67 -16.31
C ALA A 77 53.67 6.54 -15.97
N ALA A 78 53.71 5.50 -16.80
CA ALA A 78 53.20 4.17 -16.50
C ALA A 78 54.39 3.23 -16.71
N GLU A 79 54.79 2.54 -15.65
CA GLU A 79 55.48 1.26 -15.76
C GLU A 79 54.43 0.17 -15.46
N ASP A 80 54.39 -0.78 -16.37
CA ASP A 80 53.95 -2.16 -16.27
C ASP A 80 53.28 -2.60 -14.95
N GLU A 81 51.95 -2.77 -14.98
CA GLU A 81 51.30 -3.87 -14.27
C GLU A 81 50.21 -4.45 -15.18
N SER A 82 50.34 -5.75 -15.45
CA SER A 82 49.28 -6.63 -15.94
C SER A 82 47.96 -6.28 -15.26
N VAL A 83 46.97 -5.75 -15.99
CA VAL A 83 45.67 -5.38 -15.43
C VAL A 83 45.00 -6.65 -14.91
N PRO A 84 44.99 -6.89 -13.58
CA PRO A 84 44.08 -7.86 -13.01
C PRO A 84 42.68 -7.28 -13.22
N VAL A 85 41.66 -8.11 -13.32
CA VAL A 85 40.29 -7.62 -13.28
C VAL A 85 40.05 -7.04 -11.88
N HIS A 86 40.33 -5.75 -11.75
CA HIS A 86 40.20 -4.94 -10.55
C HIS A 86 38.76 -4.44 -10.57
N ILE A 87 37.87 -5.08 -9.80
CA ILE A 87 36.61 -4.44 -9.40
C ILE A 87 37.02 -3.11 -8.79
N HIS A 88 36.65 -2.00 -9.44
CA HIS A 88 37.09 -0.64 -9.13
C HIS A 88 37.19 -0.43 -7.61
N GLU A 89 38.41 -0.39 -7.06
CA GLU A 89 38.66 -0.24 -5.62
C GLU A 89 37.93 0.97 -5.03
N ASP A 90 37.74 2.02 -5.85
CA ASP A 90 37.01 3.24 -5.51
C ASP A 90 35.50 3.02 -5.40
N GLU A 91 34.90 2.15 -6.20
CA GLU A 91 33.47 1.86 -6.13
C GLU A 91 33.13 0.98 -4.92
N ALA A 92 33.97 -0.03 -4.64
CA ALA A 92 33.84 -0.84 -3.44
C ALA A 92 34.02 0.00 -2.16
N LYS A 93 35.05 0.87 -2.12
CA LYS A 93 35.25 1.84 -1.03
C LYS A 93 34.09 2.82 -0.91
N ASN A 94 33.55 3.33 -2.02
CA ASN A 94 32.39 4.21 -2.00
C ASN A 94 31.15 3.50 -1.48
N LYS A 95 30.92 2.24 -1.88
CA LYS A 95 29.82 1.41 -1.38
C LYS A 95 29.94 1.17 0.12
N GLU A 96 31.12 0.79 0.60
CA GLU A 96 31.37 0.61 2.02
C GLU A 96 31.17 1.92 2.80
N LYS A 97 31.67 3.04 2.28
CA LYS A 97 31.47 4.37 2.85
C LYS A 97 29.98 4.75 2.92
N ALA A 98 29.22 4.53 1.84
CA ALA A 98 27.79 4.81 1.81
C ALA A 98 27.00 3.94 2.80
N GLU A 99 27.39 2.67 2.95
CA GLU A 99 26.81 1.77 3.94
C GLU A 99 27.15 2.21 5.38
N SER A 100 28.38 2.67 5.65
CA SER A 100 28.75 3.26 6.94
C SER A 100 27.91 4.50 7.25
N LEU A 101 27.76 5.41 6.27
CA LEU A 101 26.93 6.60 6.40
C LEU A 101 25.46 6.26 6.67
N LYS A 102 24.91 5.23 5.99
CA LYS A 102 23.57 4.72 6.30
C LYS A 102 23.47 4.24 7.75
N LEU A 103 24.45 3.49 8.24
CA LEU A 103 24.46 3.01 9.63
C LEU A 103 24.56 4.15 10.65
N GLU A 104 25.37 5.18 10.38
CA GLU A 104 25.42 6.40 11.17
C GLU A 104 24.08 7.13 11.17
N GLY A 105 23.45 7.29 10.01
CA GLY A 105 22.11 7.85 9.90
C GLY A 105 21.06 7.05 10.68
N ASN A 106 21.13 5.72 10.64
CA ASN A 106 20.25 4.85 11.42
C ASN A 106 20.46 5.02 12.94
N ARG A 107 21.71 5.17 13.40
CA ARG A 107 22.01 5.47 14.81
C ARG A 107 21.46 6.83 15.23
N ALA A 108 21.62 7.84 14.39
CA ALA A 108 21.05 9.17 14.62
C ALA A 108 19.51 9.14 14.67
N MET A 109 18.86 8.37 13.78
CA MET A 109 17.42 8.11 13.84
C MET A 109 16.98 7.48 15.16
N ALA A 110 17.70 6.46 15.63
CA ALA A 110 17.42 5.80 16.92
C ALA A 110 17.60 6.76 18.10
N ALA A 111 18.57 7.68 18.02
CA ALA A 111 18.79 8.74 18.99
C ALA A 111 17.81 9.93 18.86
N ARG A 112 16.88 9.89 17.89
CA ARG A 112 15.96 10.98 17.53
C ARG A 112 16.68 12.29 17.14
N ASN A 113 17.93 12.20 16.69
CA ASN A 113 18.67 13.30 16.08
C ASN A 113 18.42 13.29 14.57
N PHE A 114 17.29 13.88 14.17
CA PHE A 114 16.80 13.77 12.79
C PHE A 114 17.62 14.59 11.80
N GLU A 115 18.15 15.75 12.20
CA GLU A 115 19.03 16.56 11.38
C GLU A 115 20.31 15.81 11.00
N GLN A 116 20.96 15.17 11.97
CA GLN A 116 22.14 14.35 11.73
C GLN A 116 21.81 13.13 10.86
N ALA A 117 20.64 12.50 11.06
CA ALA A 117 20.21 11.41 10.20
C ALA A 117 20.05 11.86 8.73
N ILE A 118 19.40 13.00 8.51
CA ILE A 118 19.22 13.60 7.18
C ILE A 118 20.57 13.89 6.52
N GLU A 119 21.51 14.47 7.27
CA GLU A 119 22.87 14.74 6.80
C GLU A 119 23.56 13.45 6.33
N LYS A 120 23.58 12.42 7.17
CA LYS A 120 24.26 11.15 6.85
C LYS A 120 23.63 10.40 5.68
N TYR A 121 22.30 10.36 5.58
CA TYR A 121 21.67 9.80 4.39
C TYR A 121 21.91 10.65 3.13
N THR A 122 22.05 11.96 3.26
CA THR A 122 22.40 12.84 2.14
C THR A 122 23.82 12.59 1.65
N GLU A 123 24.78 12.43 2.57
CA GLU A 123 26.15 12.03 2.22
C GLU A 123 26.16 10.67 1.49
N ALA A 124 25.37 9.69 1.93
CA ALA A 124 25.24 8.40 1.26
C ALA A 124 24.62 8.53 -0.15
N LEU A 125 23.62 9.41 -0.31
CA LEU A 125 22.99 9.71 -1.60
C LEU A 125 23.89 10.49 -2.56
N ASN A 126 24.87 11.25 -2.07
CA ASN A 126 25.87 11.88 -2.92
C ASN A 126 26.79 10.84 -3.59
N LEU A 127 26.95 9.67 -2.96
CA LEU A 127 27.69 8.54 -3.52
C LEU A 127 26.80 7.69 -4.44
N PHE A 128 25.57 7.42 -4.02
CA PHE A 128 24.60 6.61 -4.77
C PHE A 128 23.22 7.29 -4.84
N PRO A 129 22.99 8.20 -5.80
CA PRO A 129 21.81 9.06 -5.83
C PRO A 129 20.50 8.34 -6.14
N SER A 130 20.56 7.17 -6.78
CA SER A 130 19.41 6.33 -7.13
C SER A 130 19.10 5.25 -6.10
N ASN A 131 19.84 5.19 -4.98
CA ASN A 131 19.63 4.15 -3.97
C ASN A 131 18.31 4.37 -3.21
N ALA A 132 17.30 3.56 -3.53
CA ALA A 132 15.97 3.65 -2.95
C ALA A 132 15.95 3.42 -1.42
N VAL A 133 16.89 2.66 -0.86
CA VAL A 133 17.00 2.47 0.59
C VAL A 133 17.42 3.77 1.27
N TYR A 134 18.44 4.46 0.73
CA TYR A 134 18.91 5.72 1.31
C TYR A 134 17.85 6.83 1.17
N LEU A 135 17.18 6.91 0.02
CA LEU A 135 16.04 7.82 -0.19
C LEU A 135 14.91 7.53 0.82
N SER A 136 14.51 6.27 0.98
CA SER A 136 13.44 5.87 1.92
C SER A 136 13.81 6.15 3.39
N ASN A 137 15.09 5.95 3.76
CA ASN A 137 15.57 6.27 5.09
C ASN A 137 15.60 7.79 5.34
N ARG A 138 16.03 8.59 4.36
CA ARG A 138 15.98 10.05 4.46
C ARG A 138 14.55 10.58 4.49
N ALA A 139 13.63 9.97 3.74
CA ALA A 139 12.20 10.26 3.82
C ALA A 139 11.62 10.00 5.22
N ALA A 140 12.06 8.92 5.88
CA ALA A 140 11.68 8.62 7.26
C ALA A 140 12.20 9.69 8.24
N ALA A 141 13.45 10.14 8.04
CA ALA A 141 14.06 11.20 8.84
C ALA A 141 13.35 12.55 8.64
N TYR A 142 13.07 12.94 7.39
CA TYR A 142 12.29 14.13 7.08
C TYR A 142 10.89 14.08 7.68
N SER A 143 10.20 12.94 7.62
CA SER A 143 8.88 12.79 8.24
C SER A 143 8.94 12.95 9.75
N SER A 144 9.95 12.34 10.39
CA SER A 144 10.15 12.46 11.85
C SER A 144 10.54 13.88 12.28
N PHE A 145 11.18 14.63 11.37
CA PHE A 145 11.51 16.04 11.54
C PHE A 145 10.36 17.01 11.18
N GLY A 146 9.22 16.51 10.71
CA GLY A 146 8.07 17.33 10.29
C GLY A 146 8.18 17.95 8.90
N LYS A 147 9.21 17.61 8.12
CA LYS A 147 9.41 18.09 6.73
C LYS A 147 8.74 17.16 5.71
N HIS A 148 7.42 17.07 5.77
CA HIS A 148 6.66 16.09 4.99
C HIS A 148 6.74 16.29 3.47
N ASP A 149 6.88 17.52 2.97
CA ASP A 149 7.08 17.79 1.54
C ASP A 149 8.38 17.17 1.01
N LEU A 150 9.47 17.24 1.79
CA LEU A 150 10.75 16.64 1.42
C LEU A 150 10.70 15.12 1.54
N ALA A 151 10.01 14.61 2.56
CA ALA A 151 9.78 13.18 2.70
C ALA A 151 9.01 12.61 1.50
N LEU A 152 7.98 13.31 1.02
CA LEU A 152 7.21 12.90 -0.15
C LEU A 152 8.10 12.83 -1.40
N LYS A 153 8.92 13.85 -1.64
CA LYS A 153 9.83 13.88 -2.80
C LYS A 153 10.81 12.71 -2.79
N ASP A 154 11.43 12.41 -1.65
CA ASP A 154 12.35 11.28 -1.54
C ASP A 154 11.63 9.93 -1.68
N ALA A 155 10.44 9.80 -1.09
CA ALA A 155 9.65 8.57 -1.19
C ALA A 155 9.18 8.30 -2.63
N GLN A 156 8.75 9.33 -3.37
CA GLN A 156 8.40 9.22 -4.78
C GLN A 156 9.58 8.75 -5.63
N LYS A 157 10.75 9.39 -5.48
CA LYS A 157 11.97 8.93 -6.16
C LYS A 157 12.34 7.50 -5.80
N ALA A 158 12.20 7.11 -4.53
CA ALA A 158 12.46 5.74 -4.11
C ALA A 158 11.51 4.74 -4.79
N THR A 159 10.23 5.08 -4.96
CA THR A 159 9.26 4.23 -5.69
C THR A 159 9.50 4.21 -7.20
N GLU A 160 10.04 5.29 -7.79
CA GLU A 160 10.44 5.34 -9.19
C GLU A 160 11.64 4.43 -9.47
N PHE A 161 12.65 4.47 -8.60
CA PHE A 161 13.85 3.63 -8.75
C PHE A 161 13.64 2.17 -8.35
N ALA A 162 12.79 1.92 -7.34
CA ALA A 162 12.52 0.57 -6.83
C ALA A 162 11.02 0.40 -6.54
N PRO A 163 10.18 0.16 -7.57
CA PRO A 163 8.74 0.02 -7.40
C PRO A 163 8.33 -1.17 -6.53
N ASN A 164 9.19 -2.18 -6.40
CA ASN A 164 8.98 -3.35 -5.53
C ASN A 164 9.52 -3.14 -4.11
N TYR A 165 9.95 -1.93 -3.74
CA TYR A 165 10.42 -1.63 -2.39
C TYR A 165 9.29 -1.10 -1.51
N ALA A 166 8.57 -2.02 -0.85
CA ALA A 166 7.40 -1.72 -0.01
C ALA A 166 7.61 -0.56 0.97
N LYS A 167 8.78 -0.47 1.62
CA LYS A 167 9.06 0.61 2.59
C LYS A 167 8.93 2.00 1.97
N ALA A 168 9.31 2.19 0.70
CA ALA A 168 9.15 3.48 0.02
C ALA A 168 7.68 3.89 -0.12
N TRP A 169 6.81 2.94 -0.49
CA TRP A 169 5.35 3.16 -0.53
C TRP A 169 4.78 3.54 0.85
N SER A 170 5.24 2.87 1.91
CA SER A 170 4.87 3.22 3.29
C SER A 170 5.31 4.65 3.66
N ARG A 171 6.51 5.09 3.23
CA ARG A 171 6.97 6.48 3.44
C ARG A 171 6.14 7.49 2.68
N MET A 172 5.80 7.18 1.43
CA MET A 172 4.96 8.03 0.59
C MET A 172 3.56 8.18 1.18
N GLY A 173 2.96 7.06 1.62
CA GLY A 173 1.65 7.05 2.29
C GLY A 173 1.64 7.93 3.54
N LEU A 174 2.67 7.82 4.39
CA LEU A 174 2.80 8.64 5.60
C LEU A 174 2.96 10.14 5.28
N ALA A 175 3.82 10.47 4.32
CA ALA A 175 4.07 11.86 3.93
C ALA A 175 2.79 12.51 3.35
N LYS A 176 2.08 11.80 2.46
CA LYS A 176 0.79 12.28 1.92
C LYS A 176 -0.28 12.46 2.98
N TYR A 177 -0.37 11.54 3.93
CA TYR A 177 -1.30 11.65 5.06
C TYR A 177 -1.05 12.93 5.85
N ALA A 178 0.22 13.19 6.19
CA ALA A 178 0.61 14.36 6.96
C ALA A 178 0.39 15.68 6.19
N LEU A 179 0.45 15.65 4.86
CA LEU A 179 0.15 16.78 3.99
C LEU A 179 -1.35 16.97 3.71
N GLY A 180 -2.21 16.09 4.22
CA GLY A 180 -3.66 16.15 4.02
C GLY A 180 -4.15 15.54 2.69
N ASP A 181 -3.26 14.98 1.86
CA ASP A 181 -3.63 14.17 0.69
C ASP A 181 -4.05 12.77 1.14
N ILE A 182 -5.25 12.68 1.71
CA ILE A 182 -5.77 11.45 2.32
C ILE A 182 -6.01 10.36 1.28
N GLU A 183 -6.57 10.72 0.12
CA GLU A 183 -6.80 9.76 -0.97
C GLU A 183 -5.47 9.23 -1.52
N GLY A 184 -4.50 10.11 -1.77
CA GLY A 184 -3.19 9.71 -2.24
C GLY A 184 -2.42 8.89 -1.21
N SER A 185 -2.60 9.16 0.08
CA SER A 185 -2.05 8.35 1.16
C SER A 185 -2.59 6.92 1.13
N MET A 186 -3.92 6.76 1.04
CA MET A 186 -4.58 5.47 0.96
C MET A 186 -4.07 4.65 -0.23
N LYS A 187 -3.99 5.27 -1.42
CA LYS A 187 -3.47 4.61 -2.64
C LYS A 187 -2.01 4.19 -2.51
N ALA A 188 -1.16 5.01 -1.88
CA ALA A 188 0.24 4.66 -1.68
C ALA A 188 0.39 3.46 -0.72
N TYR A 189 -0.39 3.41 0.36
CA TYR A 189 -0.39 2.25 1.26
C TYR A 189 -0.97 0.99 0.60
N GLU A 190 -2.03 1.13 -0.21
CA GLU A 190 -2.59 0.03 -1.00
C GLU A 190 -1.54 -0.58 -1.93
N ARG A 191 -0.81 0.26 -2.67
CA ARG A 191 0.32 -0.21 -3.49
C ARG A 191 1.41 -0.87 -2.67
N GLY A 192 1.68 -0.37 -1.47
CA GLY A 192 2.62 -1.01 -0.53
C GLY A 192 2.16 -2.40 -0.09
N LEU A 193 0.86 -2.60 0.17
CA LEU A 193 0.28 -3.91 0.51
C LEU A 193 0.40 -4.89 -0.66
N GLU A 194 0.13 -4.45 -1.89
CA GLU A 194 0.31 -5.27 -3.10
C GLU A 194 1.75 -5.76 -3.25
N VAL A 195 2.72 -4.91 -2.93
CA VAL A 195 4.15 -5.24 -3.01
C VAL A 195 4.57 -6.22 -1.90
N GLU A 196 3.99 -6.15 -0.69
CA GLU A 196 4.29 -7.11 0.39
C GLU A 196 3.56 -8.46 0.23
N GLY A 197 2.53 -8.52 -0.61
CA GLY A 197 1.81 -9.76 -0.93
C GLY A 197 1.03 -10.34 0.23
N ASP A 198 1.07 -11.66 0.40
CA ASP A 198 0.19 -12.40 1.33
C ASP A 198 0.48 -12.17 2.82
N SER A 199 1.64 -11.59 3.16
CA SER A 199 2.01 -11.32 4.56
C SER A 199 2.51 -9.88 4.76
N PRO A 200 1.61 -8.87 4.64
CA PRO A 200 1.99 -7.48 4.81
C PRO A 200 2.43 -7.16 6.24
N SER A 201 3.36 -6.22 6.36
CA SER A 201 3.82 -5.71 7.64
C SER A 201 2.70 -4.99 8.37
N GLU A 202 2.70 -5.10 9.71
CA GLU A 202 1.71 -4.43 10.55
C GLU A 202 1.69 -2.92 10.32
N ALA A 203 2.86 -2.31 10.09
CA ALA A 203 2.99 -0.89 9.79
C ALA A 203 2.27 -0.52 8.48
N MET A 204 2.37 -1.35 7.44
CA MET A 204 1.67 -1.12 6.18
C MET A 204 0.16 -1.21 6.35
N ARG A 205 -0.32 -2.28 7.01
CA ARG A 205 -1.75 -2.49 7.27
C ARG A 205 -2.36 -1.35 8.08
N LYS A 206 -1.73 -0.97 9.20
CA LYS A 206 -2.19 0.14 10.04
C LYS A 206 -2.19 1.47 9.29
N GLY A 207 -1.17 1.71 8.46
CA GLY A 207 -1.10 2.90 7.61
C GLY A 207 -2.30 2.96 6.65
N PHE A 208 -2.57 1.86 5.94
CA PHE A 208 -3.72 1.75 5.04
C PHE A 208 -5.05 1.94 5.77
N GLU A 209 -5.27 1.23 6.88
CA GLU A 209 -6.51 1.33 7.67
C GLU A 209 -6.75 2.74 8.18
N THR A 210 -5.71 3.41 8.66
CA THR A 210 -5.79 4.80 9.14
C THR A 210 -6.14 5.77 8.02
N ALA A 211 -5.48 5.64 6.86
CA ALA A 211 -5.76 6.46 5.68
C ALA A 211 -7.17 6.21 5.14
N LYS A 212 -7.59 4.93 5.03
CA LYS A 212 -8.93 4.54 4.59
C LYS A 212 -10.01 5.07 5.52
N LYS A 213 -9.84 4.94 6.83
CA LYS A 213 -10.78 5.48 7.82
C LYS A 213 -10.92 7.00 7.63
N LYS A 214 -9.80 7.72 7.56
CA LYS A 214 -9.82 9.17 7.38
C LYS A 214 -10.49 9.56 6.06
N TYR A 215 -10.23 8.82 4.99
CA TYR A 215 -10.85 9.02 3.68
C TYR A 215 -12.38 8.88 3.76
N THR A 216 -12.87 7.82 4.40
CA THR A 216 -14.32 7.61 4.59
C THR A 216 -14.96 8.71 5.44
N GLU A 217 -14.30 9.16 6.51
CA GLU A 217 -14.76 10.28 7.33
C GLU A 217 -14.87 11.57 6.51
N THR A 218 -13.85 11.89 5.70
CA THR A 218 -13.88 13.07 4.83
C THR A 218 -14.98 12.99 3.78
N LEU A 219 -15.22 11.81 3.20
CA LEU A 219 -16.26 11.59 2.21
C LEU A 219 -17.66 11.74 2.82
N VAL A 220 -17.90 11.12 3.98
CA VAL A 220 -19.19 11.23 4.69
C VAL A 220 -19.46 12.68 5.11
N ALA A 221 -18.45 13.40 5.60
CA ALA A 221 -18.58 14.82 5.94
C ALA A 221 -18.94 15.67 4.71
N SER A 222 -18.35 15.38 3.55
CA SER A 222 -18.67 16.06 2.29
C SER A 222 -20.09 15.76 1.80
N LEU A 223 -20.57 14.52 1.95
CA LEU A 223 -21.94 14.15 1.57
C LEU A 223 -22.98 14.76 2.51
N GLY A 224 -22.69 14.78 3.82
CA GLY A 224 -23.58 15.39 4.82
C GLY A 224 -23.70 16.91 4.71
N SER A 225 -22.68 17.59 4.20
CA SER A 225 -22.73 19.03 3.90
C SER A 225 -23.51 19.31 2.60
N ALA A 226 -23.32 18.51 1.55
CA ALA A 226 -24.09 18.63 0.31
C ALA A 226 -25.61 18.48 0.53
N ASN A 227 -26.03 17.61 1.46
CA ASN A 227 -27.45 17.43 1.76
C ASN A 227 -28.07 18.60 2.55
N ARG A 228 -27.27 19.35 3.32
CA ARG A 228 -27.73 20.54 4.06
C ARG A 228 -27.79 21.81 3.21
N GLU A 229 -26.94 21.93 2.19
CA GLU A 229 -26.96 23.07 1.28
C GLU A 229 -28.21 23.05 0.38
N SER A 230 -28.72 21.86 0.04
CA SER A 230 -29.96 21.69 -0.74
C SER A 230 -31.23 22.08 0.03
N GLU A 231 -31.21 22.10 1.37
CA GLU A 231 -32.33 22.51 2.22
C GLU A 231 -32.38 24.04 2.46
N SER A 232 -31.40 24.81 1.98
CA SER A 232 -31.29 26.26 2.25
C SER A 232 -31.82 27.17 1.13
N GLN A 233 -32.36 26.61 0.03
CA GLN A 233 -32.92 27.38 -1.10
C GLN A 233 -34.42 27.13 -1.38
N THR A 234 -35.18 26.65 -0.40
CA THR A 234 -36.65 26.51 -0.54
C THR A 234 -37.39 27.16 0.64
N SER A 235 -37.23 28.47 0.79
CA SER A 235 -38.14 29.28 1.60
C SER A 235 -38.80 30.36 0.76
N SER A 236 -39.84 29.98 0.00
CA SER A 236 -40.97 30.89 -0.24
C SER A 236 -42.27 30.12 -0.49
N SER A 237 -43.23 30.41 0.39
CA SER A 237 -44.70 30.28 0.29
C SER A 237 -45.34 28.88 0.22
N GLY A 238 -46.18 28.60 1.23
CA GLY A 238 -47.42 27.83 1.07
C GLY A 238 -47.64 26.75 2.11
N GLU A 239 -48.46 27.04 3.12
CA GLU A 239 -49.06 26.03 4.02
C GLU A 239 -49.91 25.02 3.23
N SER A 240 -49.69 23.71 3.41
CA SER A 240 -50.76 22.69 3.47
C SER A 240 -50.23 21.36 4.03
N GLN A 241 -51.02 20.69 4.86
CA GLN A 241 -50.74 19.41 5.49
C GLN A 241 -50.82 18.20 4.51
N THR A 242 -50.07 17.14 4.86
CA THR A 242 -50.30 15.70 4.59
C THR A 242 -50.14 15.12 3.17
N MET A 243 -49.03 14.39 2.94
CA MET A 243 -49.01 12.93 2.64
C MET A 243 -47.56 12.38 2.72
N PRO A 244 -47.35 11.11 3.14
CA PRO A 244 -46.03 10.49 3.21
C PRO A 244 -45.53 10.00 1.84
N ASP A 245 -44.22 10.09 1.63
CA ASP A 245 -43.51 9.93 0.36
C ASP A 245 -43.56 8.50 -0.22
N ILE A 246 -43.85 8.41 -1.52
CA ILE A 246 -44.07 7.19 -2.33
C ILE A 246 -42.80 6.32 -2.43
N THR A 247 -41.62 6.86 -2.10
CA THR A 247 -40.37 6.11 -1.99
C THR A 247 -40.40 5.04 -0.89
N SER A 248 -41.25 5.22 0.15
CA SER A 248 -41.43 4.21 1.20
C SER A 248 -42.35 3.04 0.80
N LEU A 249 -43.03 3.11 -0.35
CA LEU A 249 -43.90 2.03 -0.85
C LEU A 249 -43.16 1.08 -1.83
N ALA A 250 -42.12 1.57 -2.50
CA ALA A 250 -41.35 0.81 -3.49
C ALA A 250 -40.44 -0.28 -2.89
N ASN A 251 -40.13 -0.21 -1.59
CA ASN A 251 -39.42 -1.28 -0.87
C ASN A 251 -40.35 -2.32 -0.23
N MET A 252 -41.68 -2.19 -0.33
CA MET A 252 -42.60 -3.03 0.45
C MET A 252 -43.15 -4.25 -0.30
N PHE A 253 -43.05 -4.38 -1.63
CA PHE A 253 -43.80 -5.46 -2.33
C PHE A 253 -43.11 -6.25 -3.45
N GLY A 254 -41.77 -6.22 -3.55
CA GLY A 254 -41.02 -7.16 -4.40
C GLY A 254 -41.01 -6.78 -5.89
N GLY A 255 -40.15 -7.33 -6.73
CA GLY A 255 -39.12 -8.36 -6.59
C GLY A 255 -38.60 -8.66 -7.99
N SER A 256 -37.36 -9.14 -8.11
CA SER A 256 -36.81 -10.04 -9.15
C SER A 256 -35.33 -9.72 -9.41
N SER A 257 -34.48 -10.62 -8.96
CA SER A 257 -33.20 -10.91 -9.59
C SER A 257 -32.77 -12.28 -9.09
N GLU A 258 -33.30 -13.31 -9.73
CA GLU A 258 -32.79 -14.68 -9.67
C GLU A 258 -31.27 -14.70 -9.90
N GLY A 259 -30.55 -15.43 -9.05
CA GLY A 259 -29.12 -15.68 -9.21
C GLY A 259 -28.36 -15.94 -7.89
N SER A 260 -28.65 -17.06 -7.23
CA SER A 260 -27.87 -17.64 -6.11
C SER A 260 -26.46 -18.11 -6.54
N PRO A 261 -25.53 -18.56 -5.65
CA PRO A 261 -25.39 -18.33 -4.19
C PRO A 261 -23.93 -18.14 -3.68
N SER A 262 -23.66 -17.26 -2.69
CA SER A 262 -22.73 -17.56 -1.56
C SER A 262 -22.94 -16.60 -0.38
N SER A 263 -23.50 -17.14 0.71
CA SER A 263 -23.84 -16.57 2.03
C SER A 263 -22.70 -15.82 2.75
N GLY A 264 -22.88 -14.73 3.50
CA GLY A 264 -24.07 -14.07 4.04
C GLY A 264 -23.93 -13.80 5.55
N SER A 265 -23.69 -12.55 5.96
CA SER A 265 -23.96 -12.03 7.32
C SER A 265 -23.85 -10.51 7.36
N ASP A 266 -24.91 -9.84 6.88
CA ASP A 266 -25.13 -8.41 7.07
C ASP A 266 -26.31 -8.24 8.03
N LEU A 267 -26.03 -7.77 9.25
CA LEU A 267 -26.96 -7.71 10.38
C LEU A 267 -27.26 -6.24 10.72
N GLY A 268 -27.94 -5.55 9.80
CA GLY A 268 -28.35 -4.14 9.93
C GLY A 268 -29.86 -3.90 10.09
N GLY A 269 -30.70 -4.94 10.13
CA GLY A 269 -32.16 -4.79 9.98
C GLY A 269 -32.99 -4.57 11.26
N MET A 270 -32.46 -4.84 12.46
CA MET A 270 -33.30 -4.92 13.68
C MET A 270 -33.47 -3.57 14.41
N ALA A 271 -32.54 -2.62 14.24
CA ALA A 271 -32.58 -1.32 14.94
C ALA A 271 -33.67 -0.38 14.40
N GLY A 272 -34.06 -0.51 13.13
CA GLY A 272 -35.15 0.28 12.52
C GLY A 272 -36.55 -0.23 12.88
N LEU A 273 -36.69 -1.52 13.22
CA LEU A 273 -37.98 -2.15 13.56
C LEU A 273 -38.50 -1.73 14.94
N MET A 274 -37.62 -1.35 15.87
CA MET A 274 -38.01 -0.95 17.23
C MET A 274 -38.54 0.49 17.36
N ASN A 275 -38.33 1.34 16.35
CA ASN A 275 -38.82 2.72 16.37
C ASN A 275 -40.23 2.86 15.76
N ASN A 276 -40.87 1.75 15.37
CA ASN A 276 -42.21 1.75 14.83
C ASN A 276 -43.25 1.67 15.98
N PRO A 277 -44.07 2.71 16.21
CA PRO A 277 -45.05 2.74 17.31
C PRO A 277 -46.09 1.62 17.25
N GLN A 278 -46.38 1.09 16.05
CA GLN A 278 -47.28 -0.06 15.89
C GLN A 278 -46.65 -1.36 16.38
N ILE A 279 -45.34 -1.54 16.18
CA ILE A 279 -44.58 -2.69 16.68
C ILE A 279 -44.47 -2.63 18.20
N MET A 280 -44.31 -1.43 18.77
CA MET A 280 -44.30 -1.22 20.22
C MET A 280 -45.65 -1.53 20.87
N GLN A 281 -46.78 -1.16 20.23
CA GLN A 281 -48.12 -1.53 20.69
C GLN A 281 -48.40 -3.03 20.55
N ALA A 282 -47.91 -3.66 19.48
CA ALA A 282 -47.98 -5.11 19.30
C ALA A 282 -47.15 -5.85 20.37
N ALA A 283 -45.94 -5.36 20.65
CA ALA A 283 -45.05 -5.88 21.69
C ALA A 283 -45.64 -5.69 23.10
N GLN A 284 -46.32 -4.56 23.37
CA GLN A 284 -47.04 -4.33 24.63
C GLN A 284 -48.19 -5.32 24.83
N ARG A 285 -48.99 -5.59 23.78
CA ARG A 285 -50.05 -6.62 23.83
C ARG A 285 -49.48 -8.03 24.00
N MET A 286 -48.31 -8.28 23.44
CA MET A 286 -47.59 -9.55 23.58
C MET A 286 -47.05 -9.76 25.00
N MET A 287 -46.48 -8.70 25.63
CA MET A 287 -46.01 -8.76 27.02
C MET A 287 -47.14 -8.87 28.05
N GLN A 288 -48.31 -8.32 27.74
CA GLN A 288 -49.48 -8.40 28.61
C GLN A 288 -50.19 -9.76 28.55
N ASN A 289 -49.82 -10.64 27.60
CA ASN A 289 -50.51 -11.90 27.37
C ASN A 289 -49.53 -13.10 27.38
N PRO A 290 -49.23 -13.67 28.57
CA PRO A 290 -48.21 -14.72 28.75
C PRO A 290 -48.48 -16.00 27.95
N GLU A 291 -49.76 -16.31 27.67
CA GLU A 291 -50.16 -17.48 26.87
C GLU A 291 -49.78 -17.32 25.38
N ALA A 292 -49.75 -16.09 24.86
CA ALA A 292 -49.37 -15.81 23.49
C ALA A 292 -47.86 -16.00 23.24
N ILE A 293 -47.03 -15.71 24.25
CA ILE A 293 -45.57 -15.95 24.23
C ILE A 293 -45.28 -17.45 24.25
N ASN A 294 -46.03 -18.21 25.05
CA ASN A 294 -45.87 -19.65 25.17
C ASN A 294 -46.27 -20.39 23.87
N GLY A 295 -47.29 -19.89 23.16
CA GLY A 295 -47.65 -20.37 21.82
C GLY A 295 -46.59 -20.08 20.75
N LEU A 296 -45.88 -18.95 20.85
CA LEU A 296 -44.82 -18.57 19.92
C LEU A 296 -43.52 -19.37 20.15
N LEU A 297 -43.17 -19.65 21.41
CA LEU A 297 -42.01 -20.47 21.79
C LEU A 297 -42.19 -21.95 21.43
N ASN A 298 -43.44 -22.40 21.33
CA ASN A 298 -43.78 -23.73 20.83
C ASN A 298 -43.90 -23.79 19.30
N ASN A 299 -43.75 -22.65 18.61
CA ASN A 299 -43.70 -22.63 17.16
C ASN A 299 -42.31 -23.10 16.68
N PRO A 300 -42.22 -24.22 15.94
CA PRO A 300 -40.94 -24.80 15.51
C PRO A 300 -40.11 -23.87 14.63
N GLN A 301 -40.77 -22.96 13.89
CA GLN A 301 -40.08 -21.97 13.04
C GLN A 301 -39.36 -20.89 13.85
N ILE A 302 -39.94 -20.50 14.99
CA ILE A 302 -39.33 -19.50 15.91
C ILE A 302 -38.14 -20.12 16.64
N ARG A 303 -38.20 -21.41 17.00
CA ARG A 303 -37.05 -22.12 17.59
C ARG A 303 -35.88 -22.23 16.62
N GLN A 304 -36.15 -22.49 15.34
CA GLN A 304 -35.11 -22.49 14.30
C GLN A 304 -34.51 -21.10 14.11
N MET A 305 -35.33 -20.04 14.18
CA MET A 305 -34.85 -18.65 14.10
C MET A 305 -34.03 -18.24 15.33
N ALA A 306 -34.40 -18.68 16.53
CA ALA A 306 -33.61 -18.42 17.74
C ALA A 306 -32.28 -19.17 17.76
N GLN A 307 -32.25 -20.39 17.19
CA GLN A 307 -31.02 -21.16 16.99
C GLN A 307 -30.12 -20.51 15.93
N SER A 308 -30.67 -19.97 14.85
CA SER A 308 -29.88 -19.28 13.82
C SER A 308 -29.32 -17.93 14.30
N LEU A 309 -29.96 -17.30 15.28
CA LEU A 309 -29.50 -16.07 15.93
C LEU A 309 -28.56 -16.31 17.12
N GLY A 310 -28.19 -17.56 17.43
CA GLY A 310 -27.23 -17.90 18.49
C GLY A 310 -27.72 -17.65 19.92
N LEU A 311 -29.00 -17.30 20.11
CA LEU A 311 -29.61 -17.01 21.42
C LEU A 311 -30.14 -18.28 22.13
N GLY A 312 -29.96 -19.45 21.52
CA GLY A 312 -30.41 -20.75 22.04
C GLY A 312 -29.34 -21.57 22.77
N GLY A 313 -28.24 -20.95 23.20
CA GLY A 313 -27.17 -21.63 23.95
C GLY A 313 -27.47 -21.69 25.46
N GLU A 314 -27.33 -22.89 26.03
CA GLU A 314 -27.67 -23.33 27.40
C GLU A 314 -26.84 -22.66 28.52
N GLY A 315 -26.84 -21.34 28.54
CA GLY A 315 -26.13 -20.51 29.53
C GLY A 315 -26.43 -19.01 29.37
N GLY A 316 -26.92 -18.57 28.21
CA GLY A 316 -27.11 -17.14 27.92
C GLY A 316 -28.17 -16.45 28.78
N LEU A 317 -29.24 -17.16 29.17
CA LEU A 317 -30.32 -16.57 29.98
C LEU A 317 -29.98 -16.49 31.48
N ASP A 318 -29.25 -17.47 32.01
CA ASP A 318 -28.78 -17.47 33.40
C ASP A 318 -27.64 -16.46 33.62
N GLU A 319 -26.75 -16.28 32.64
CA GLU A 319 -25.71 -15.24 32.66
C GLU A 319 -26.27 -13.82 32.49
N LEU A 320 -27.36 -13.66 31.72
CA LEU A 320 -28.07 -12.39 31.62
C LEU A 320 -28.78 -12.03 32.94
N MET A 321 -29.33 -13.01 33.67
CA MET A 321 -30.01 -12.78 34.95
C MET A 321 -29.05 -12.50 36.12
N ASN A 322 -27.84 -13.05 36.08
CA ASN A 322 -26.79 -12.80 37.08
C ASN A 322 -25.90 -11.60 36.76
N ASN A 323 -26.20 -10.85 35.69
CA ASN A 323 -25.42 -9.69 35.32
C ASN A 323 -25.69 -8.51 36.28
N PRO A 324 -24.67 -8.01 37.02
CA PRO A 324 -24.85 -7.02 38.07
C PRO A 324 -25.35 -5.66 37.55
N MET A 325 -25.18 -5.38 36.26
CA MET A 325 -25.71 -4.15 35.65
C MET A 325 -27.24 -4.21 35.48
N LEU A 326 -27.78 -5.37 35.14
CA LEU A 326 -29.22 -5.61 34.99
C LEU A 326 -29.93 -5.70 36.35
N GLN A 327 -29.26 -6.24 37.37
CA GLN A 327 -29.81 -6.26 38.74
C GLN A 327 -29.88 -4.86 39.36
N ASN A 328 -28.89 -4.00 39.11
CA ASN A 328 -28.94 -2.60 39.56
C ASN A 328 -30.04 -1.81 38.83
N LEU A 329 -30.26 -2.08 37.54
CA LEU A 329 -31.35 -1.50 36.77
C LEU A 329 -32.73 -1.96 37.29
N ALA A 330 -32.90 -3.26 37.55
CA ALA A 330 -34.14 -3.81 38.10
C ALA A 330 -34.46 -3.29 39.51
N ASN A 331 -33.45 -3.11 40.37
CA ASN A 331 -33.63 -2.54 41.71
C ASN A 331 -33.97 -1.04 41.68
N GLN A 332 -33.42 -0.28 40.72
CA GLN A 332 -33.82 1.11 40.49
C GLN A 332 -35.28 1.23 40.03
N PHE A 333 -35.74 0.36 39.14
CA PHE A 333 -37.14 0.36 38.70
C PHE A 333 -38.13 -0.09 39.79
N ARG A 334 -37.71 -0.98 40.71
CA ARG A 334 -38.56 -1.43 41.82
C ARG A 334 -38.77 -0.36 42.90
N ASN A 335 -37.75 0.44 43.21
CA ASN A 335 -37.88 1.55 44.18
C ASN A 335 -38.64 2.76 43.61
N SER A 336 -38.68 2.92 42.29
CA SER A 336 -39.47 3.97 41.61
C SER A 336 -40.99 3.76 41.66
N ASN A 337 -41.45 2.58 42.09
CA ASN A 337 -42.87 2.19 42.07
C ASN A 337 -43.44 1.88 43.46
N SER A 338 -42.79 2.33 44.54
CA SER A 338 -43.24 2.19 45.94
C SER A 338 -43.73 3.51 46.57
N GLY A 339 -44.04 4.52 45.75
CA GLY A 339 -44.64 5.78 46.18
C GLY A 339 -46.11 5.85 45.80
#